data_AF-A0A175YLG9-F1
#
_entry.id   AF-A0A175YLG9-F1
#
_cell.length_a   1.000
_cell.length_b   1.000
_cell.length_c   1.000
_cell.angle_alpha   90.00
_cell.angle_beta   90.00
_cell.angle_gamma   90.00
#
_symmetry.space_group_name_H-M   'P 1'
#
loop_
_entity.id
_entity.type
_entity.pdbx_description
1 polymer ?
#
loop_
_entity_poly.entity_id
_entity_poly.type
_entity_poly.pdbx_seq_one_letter_code
_entity_poly.pdbx_strand_id
1 'polypeptide(L)'
;MIYPVGFYTRKASNMKKVSNICLSKYDGDIPSTLEDLLQLPGIGPKMAHLVINVGWNNVQGICVDTHVHRICNRLVGFHGRAQIRFMLLTDGFEIVWT
;
A
#
# COMPACT_ATOMS: atom_id res chain seq x y z
N MET A 1 -6.14 15.90 -15.32
CA MET A 1 -7.38 15.84 -14.50
C MET A 1 -7.68 14.39 -14.16
N ILE A 2 -8.20 14.07 -12.97
CA ILE A 2 -8.47 12.68 -12.50
C ILE A 2 -9.96 12.44 -12.14
N TYR A 3 -10.87 13.19 -12.75
CA TYR A 3 -12.31 12.96 -12.62
C TYR A 3 -12.71 11.69 -13.39
N PRO A 4 -13.62 10.82 -12.89
CA PRO A 4 -14.56 10.98 -11.76
C PRO A 4 -14.11 10.30 -10.45
N VAL A 5 -12.81 10.15 -10.19
CA VAL A 5 -12.34 9.42 -9.01
C VAL A 5 -12.84 10.07 -7.70
N GLY A 6 -13.33 9.26 -6.77
CA GLY A 6 -13.71 9.74 -5.43
C GLY A 6 -12.54 10.43 -4.72
N PHE A 7 -12.84 11.52 -4.00
CA PHE A 7 -11.85 12.39 -3.33
C PHE A 7 -10.79 12.97 -4.28
N TYR A 8 -11.16 13.25 -5.54
CA TYR A 8 -10.24 13.77 -6.56
C TYR A 8 -9.45 15.02 -6.12
N THR A 9 -10.05 15.94 -5.37
CA THR A 9 -9.37 17.17 -4.92
C THR A 9 -8.17 16.86 -4.02
N ARG A 10 -8.36 15.96 -3.05
CA ARG A 10 -7.28 15.53 -2.14
C ARG A 10 -6.23 14.71 -2.89
N LYS A 11 -6.65 13.76 -3.73
CA LYS A 11 -5.73 12.92 -4.53
C LYS A 11 -4.88 13.77 -5.47
N ALA A 12 -5.49 14.72 -6.18
CA ALA A 12 -4.77 15.61 -7.09
C ALA A 12 -3.76 16.51 -6.35
N SER A 13 -4.14 17.03 -5.17
CA SER A 13 -3.23 17.83 -4.32
C SER A 13 -2.05 16.99 -3.83
N ASN A 14 -2.31 15.77 -3.33
CA ASN A 14 -1.27 14.87 -2.86
C ASN A 14 -0.31 14.45 -3.99
N MET A 15 -0.84 14.08 -5.16
CA MET A 15 -0.01 13.74 -6.33
C MET A 15 0.97 14.86 -6.69
N LYS A 16 0.50 16.11 -6.76
CA LYS A 16 1.38 17.27 -7.03
C LYS A 16 2.48 17.42 -5.97
N LYS A 17 2.14 17.25 -4.70
CA LYS A 17 3.11 17.32 -3.60
C LYS A 17 4.15 16.20 -3.70
N VAL A 18 3.70 14.97 -3.97
CA VAL A 18 4.59 13.81 -4.17
C VAL A 18 5.57 14.08 -5.31
N SER A 19 5.09 14.53 -6.48
CA SER A 19 5.97 14.86 -7.61
C SER A 19 7.02 15.91 -7.25
N ASN A 20 6.64 16.96 -6.52
CA ASN A 20 7.61 17.98 -6.06
C ASN A 20 8.63 17.41 -5.07
N ILE A 21 8.22 16.49 -4.18
CA ILE A 21 9.12 15.83 -3.24
C ILE A 21 10.10 14.91 -4.00
N CYS A 22 9.62 14.11 -4.94
CA CYS A 22 10.47 13.27 -5.80
C CYS A 22 11.53 14.10 -6.54
N LEU A 23 11.13 15.21 -7.16
CA LEU A 23 12.05 16.09 -7.87
C LEU A 23 13.10 16.73 -6.95
N SER A 24 12.73 17.10 -5.72
CA SER A 24 13.63 17.82 -4.81
C SER A 24 14.52 16.94 -3.95
N LYS A 25 14.06 15.74 -3.56
CA LYS A 25 14.76 14.86 -2.61
C LYS A 25 15.28 13.56 -3.21
N TYR A 26 14.67 13.09 -4.29
CA TYR A 26 14.93 11.77 -4.86
C TYR A 26 15.40 11.86 -6.33
N ASP A 27 15.98 13.01 -6.72
CA ASP A 27 16.51 13.28 -8.07
C ASP A 27 15.50 13.02 -9.20
N GLY A 28 14.21 13.25 -8.92
CA GLY A 28 13.12 13.01 -9.86
C GLY A 28 12.66 11.55 -9.94
N ASP A 29 13.25 10.64 -9.16
CA ASP A 29 12.86 9.24 -9.09
C ASP A 29 11.96 8.94 -7.87
N ILE A 30 11.41 7.72 -7.84
CA ILE A 30 10.56 7.23 -6.77
C ILE A 30 11.43 6.58 -5.69
N PRO A 31 11.17 6.82 -4.39
CA PRO A 31 11.97 6.21 -3.33
C PRO A 31 11.88 4.69 -3.33
N SER A 32 13.02 4.02 -3.22
CA SER A 32 13.12 2.55 -3.23
C SER A 32 13.04 1.90 -1.84
N THR A 33 12.77 2.69 -0.80
CA THR A 33 12.65 2.20 0.58
C THR A 33 11.23 2.38 1.09
N LEU A 34 10.79 1.46 1.96
CA LEU A 34 9.46 1.50 2.54
C LEU A 34 9.28 2.75 3.42
N GLU A 35 10.28 3.08 4.23
CA GLU A 35 10.25 4.23 5.15
C GLU A 35 10.12 5.55 4.41
N ASP A 36 10.81 5.71 3.28
CA ASP A 36 10.70 6.91 2.45
C ASP A 36 9.32 7.02 1.79
N LEU A 37 8.77 5.91 1.29
CA LEU A 37 7.44 5.90 0.70
C LEU A 37 6.36 6.25 1.72
N LEU A 38 6.51 5.87 2.98
CA LEU A 38 5.59 6.24 4.06
C LEU A 38 5.64 7.72 4.42
N GLN A 39 6.74 8.42 4.13
CA GLN A 39 6.84 9.86 4.31
C GLN A 39 6.09 10.64 3.22
N LEU A 40 5.74 10.00 2.10
CA LEU A 40 5.05 10.65 0.99
C LEU A 40 3.57 10.91 1.33
N PRO A 41 3.06 12.13 1.07
CA PRO A 41 1.70 12.49 1.44
C PRO A 41 0.67 11.68 0.65
N GLY A 42 -0.19 10.96 1.38
CA GLY A 42 -1.25 10.14 0.79
C GLY A 42 -0.84 8.70 0.48
N ILE A 43 0.39 8.31 0.79
CA ILE A 43 0.84 6.92 0.77
C ILE A 43 0.76 6.37 2.20
N GLY A 44 -0.07 5.35 2.39
CA GLY A 44 -0.14 4.61 3.65
C GLY A 44 0.62 3.28 3.55
N PRO A 45 0.74 2.52 4.67
CA PRO A 45 1.41 1.23 4.73
C PRO A 45 1.07 0.31 3.57
N LYS A 46 -0.21 0.08 3.33
CA LYS A 46 -0.68 -0.75 2.23
C LYS A 46 -0.15 -0.32 0.86
N MET A 47 -0.17 0.99 0.58
CA MET A 47 0.28 1.51 -0.71
C MET A 47 1.80 1.45 -0.83
N ALA A 48 2.54 1.71 0.26
CA ALA A 48 4.00 1.66 0.28
C ALA A 48 4.51 0.24 -0.03
N HIS A 49 3.95 -0.79 0.63
CA HIS A 49 4.30 -2.18 0.35
C HIS A 49 3.95 -2.60 -1.10
N LEU A 50 2.84 -2.11 -1.64
CA LEU A 50 2.42 -2.43 -3.00
C LEU A 50 3.37 -1.80 -4.03
N VAL A 51 3.81 -0.57 -3.79
CA VAL A 51 4.76 0.15 -4.63
C VAL A 51 6.14 -0.51 -4.57
N ILE A 52 6.62 -0.94 -3.40
CA ILE A 52 7.90 -1.69 -3.28
C ILE A 52 7.85 -3.03 -4.00
N ASN A 53 6.74 -3.77 -3.86
CA ASN A 53 6.56 -5.06 -4.50
C ASN A 53 6.52 -4.91 -6.04
N VAL A 54 5.67 -4.02 -6.57
CA VAL A 54 5.52 -3.86 -8.03
C VAL A 54 6.70 -3.13 -8.67
N GLY A 55 7.26 -2.12 -7.98
CA GLY A 55 8.32 -1.26 -8.52
C GLY A 55 9.71 -1.87 -8.44
N TRP A 56 10.02 -2.62 -7.37
CA TRP A 56 11.36 -3.17 -7.11
C TRP A 56 11.39 -4.69 -6.97
N ASN A 57 10.27 -5.38 -7.22
CA ASN A 57 10.14 -6.82 -7.04
C ASN A 57 10.61 -7.30 -5.65
N ASN A 58 10.44 -6.44 -4.64
CA ASN A 58 10.85 -6.69 -3.27
C ASN A 58 9.59 -6.93 -2.43
N VAL A 59 9.38 -8.18 -2.03
CA VAL A 59 8.19 -8.54 -1.26
C VAL A 59 8.54 -8.44 0.23
N GLN A 60 8.15 -7.33 0.86
CA GLN A 60 8.35 -7.14 2.31
C GLN A 60 7.06 -7.33 3.12
N GLY A 61 5.91 -7.30 2.46
CA GLY A 61 4.63 -7.53 3.12
C GLY A 61 3.50 -7.74 2.13
N ILE A 62 2.40 -8.29 2.63
CA ILE A 62 1.23 -8.61 1.83
C ILE A 62 0.20 -7.50 2.02
N CYS A 63 -0.08 -6.79 0.93
CA CYS A 63 -1.08 -5.74 0.86
C CYS A 63 -2.47 -6.36 0.75
N VAL A 64 -3.28 -6.21 1.78
CA VAL A 64 -4.62 -6.80 1.79
C VAL A 64 -5.70 -5.76 1.50
N ASP A 65 -6.48 -6.03 0.46
CA ASP A 65 -7.66 -5.24 0.08
C ASP A 65 -8.93 -5.78 0.71
N THR A 66 -9.99 -4.97 0.72
CA THR A 66 -11.33 -5.41 1.13
C THR A 66 -11.81 -6.64 0.37
N HIS A 67 -11.37 -6.79 -0.90
CA HIS A 67 -11.63 -7.96 -1.72
C HIS A 67 -10.91 -9.20 -1.20
N VAL A 68 -9.60 -9.11 -0.96
CA VAL A 68 -8.80 -10.22 -0.40
C VAL A 68 -9.37 -10.61 0.95
N HIS A 69 -9.65 -9.64 1.82
CA HIS A 69 -10.29 -9.88 3.10
C HIS A 69 -11.63 -10.62 2.98
N ARG A 70 -12.50 -10.17 2.08
CA ARG A 70 -13.81 -10.78 1.87
C ARG A 70 -13.70 -12.20 1.29
N ILE A 71 -12.75 -12.45 0.39
CA ILE A 71 -12.54 -13.76 -0.23
C ILE A 71 -11.97 -14.73 0.81
N CYS A 72 -10.94 -14.33 1.55
CA CYS A 72 -10.35 -15.14 2.63
C CYS A 72 -11.42 -15.54 3.66
N ASN A 73 -12.28 -14.60 4.09
CA ASN A 73 -13.34 -14.91 5.05
C ASN A 73 -14.42 -15.85 4.48
N ARG A 74 -14.67 -15.82 3.16
CA ARG A 74 -15.67 -16.68 2.51
C ARG A 74 -15.16 -18.09 2.20
N LEU A 75 -13.94 -18.21 1.69
CA LEU A 75 -13.37 -19.49 1.26
C LEU A 75 -12.96 -20.35 2.45
N VAL A 76 -12.41 -19.74 3.49
CA VAL A 76 -11.88 -20.47 4.63
C VAL A 76 -12.99 -20.75 5.66
N GLY A 77 -14.15 -20.07 5.59
CA GLY A 77 -15.32 -20.37 6.42
C GLY A 77 -15.20 -19.92 7.88
N PHE A 78 -14.46 -18.84 8.15
CA PHE A 78 -14.14 -18.39 9.50
C PHE A 78 -14.76 -17.04 9.87
N HIS A 79 -15.52 -17.04 10.95
CA HIS A 79 -16.29 -15.91 11.49
C HIS A 79 -15.44 -15.16 12.55
N GLY A 80 -14.38 -14.44 12.15
CA GLY A 80 -13.56 -13.71 13.13
C GLY A 80 -12.62 -12.66 12.56
N ARG A 81 -12.47 -11.53 13.27
CA ARG A 81 -11.67 -10.34 12.88
C ARG A 81 -10.14 -10.56 12.85
N ALA A 82 -9.63 -11.72 13.24
CA ALA A 82 -8.21 -11.88 13.61
C ALA A 82 -7.33 -12.63 12.59
N GLN A 83 -7.85 -13.06 11.44
CA GLN A 83 -7.31 -14.29 10.84
C GLN A 83 -6.33 -14.20 9.67
N ILE A 84 -6.26 -13.12 8.88
CA ILE A 84 -5.23 -13.10 7.81
C ILE A 84 -3.83 -13.17 8.43
N ARG A 85 -3.66 -12.57 9.62
CA ARG A 85 -2.43 -12.65 10.42
C ARG A 85 -1.92 -14.08 10.61
N PHE A 86 -2.81 -15.06 10.74
CA PHE A 86 -2.46 -16.43 11.13
C PHE A 86 -2.03 -17.31 9.95
N MET A 87 -2.54 -17.07 8.73
CA MET A 87 -2.27 -17.94 7.58
C MET A 87 -0.94 -17.65 6.87
N LEU A 88 -0.31 -16.50 7.13
CA LEU A 88 0.93 -16.06 6.46
C LEU A 88 2.09 -15.80 7.43
N LEU A 89 1.86 -15.92 8.75
CA LEU A 89 2.92 -15.92 9.77
C LEU A 89 3.90 -17.10 9.61
N THR A 90 3.55 -18.11 8.82
CA THR A 90 4.41 -19.27 8.49
C THR A 90 5.54 -18.95 7.51
N ASP A 91 5.44 -17.85 6.75
CA ASP A 91 6.38 -17.50 5.68
C ASP A 91 7.19 -16.22 5.94
N GLY A 92 7.09 -15.63 7.13
CA GLY A 92 7.88 -14.46 7.53
C GLY A 92 7.46 -13.12 6.90
N PHE A 93 6.30 -13.04 6.26
CA PHE A 93 5.78 -11.79 5.67
C PHE A 93 4.89 -11.00 6.63
N GLU A 94 5.10 -9.68 6.70
CA GLU A 94 4.24 -8.80 7.49
C GLU A 94 2.92 -8.53 6.75
N ILE A 95 1.79 -8.66 7.44
CA ILE A 95 0.47 -8.39 6.87
C ILE A 95 0.05 -6.98 7.18
N VAL A 96 -0.16 -6.22 6.11
CA VAL A 96 -0.34 -4.78 6.20
C VAL A 96 -1.78 -4.43 5.89
N TRP A 97 -2.51 -4.12 6.96
CA TRP A 97 -3.89 -3.64 6.92
C TRP A 97 -3.94 -2.11 6.88
N THR A 98 -5.05 -1.57 6.36
CA THR A 98 -5.45 -0.16 6.52
C THR A 98 -6.48 -0.05 7.63
#